data_AF-A0A2R6K799-F1
#
_entry.id   AF-A0A2R6K799-F1
#
_cell.length_a   1.000
_cell.length_b   1.000
_cell.length_c   1.000
_cell.angle_alpha   90.00
_cell.angle_beta   90.00
_cell.angle_gamma   90.00
#
_symmetry.space_group_name_H-M   'P 1'
#
loop_
_entity.id
_entity.type
_entity.pdbx_description
1 polymer ?
#
loop_
_entity_poly.entity_id
_entity_poly.type
_entity_poly.pdbx_seq_one_letter_code
_entity_poly.pdbx_strand_id
1 'polypeptide(L)'
;MGDNIRTYLKEMGLSEYEVAVYMALLRTGTATAGTIASDADVPQPRVYDILERLETKGFVMVQQGRPQKFGPVEPRQAIRQFCEFTRRQHVSHVEEIQSLGDEFIREFDRSTWRDSYADVDINWSHPDRHRVLDQMEGLAADASSEVLLVTTPTSFERVVNHHVERLDDAASAGADIRAVVSSERDLKGPVQERAREVMRLRFVDEIHGRFYTYDGERILFTYRTPNTDGFVGVSMTSPHLYATLSTMFDMLWDSARPLVA
;
A
#
# COMPACT_ATOMS: atom_id res chain seq x y z
N MET A 1 2.60 6.58 -42.94
CA MET A 1 2.77 7.17 -41.59
C MET A 1 1.46 6.94 -40.84
N GLY A 2 1.24 5.76 -40.26
CA GLY A 2 -0.13 5.36 -39.88
C GLY A 2 -0.25 4.33 -38.76
N ASP A 3 0.32 3.13 -38.94
CA ASP A 3 -0.03 2.01 -38.06
C ASP A 3 0.52 2.18 -36.64
N ASN A 4 1.80 2.51 -36.49
CA ASN A 4 2.39 2.67 -35.15
C ASN A 4 1.73 3.79 -34.33
N ILE A 5 1.35 4.90 -34.96
CA ILE A 5 0.71 6.05 -34.28
C ILE A 5 -0.68 5.66 -33.77
N ARG A 6 -1.45 4.94 -34.59
CA ARG A 6 -2.77 4.44 -34.19
C ARG A 6 -2.65 3.44 -33.04
N THR A 7 -1.66 2.54 -33.09
CA THR A 7 -1.38 1.59 -32.00
C THR A 7 -1.06 2.31 -30.70
N TYR A 8 -0.19 3.33 -30.70
CA TYR A 8 0.12 4.08 -29.49
C TYR A 8 -1.10 4.75 -28.87
N LEU A 9 -1.96 5.37 -29.68
CA LEU A 9 -3.19 5.99 -29.18
C LEU A 9 -4.15 4.95 -28.57
N LYS A 10 -4.25 3.76 -29.17
CA LYS A 10 -5.04 2.64 -28.61
C LYS A 10 -4.47 2.14 -27.28
N GLU A 11 -3.15 1.94 -27.20
CA GLU A 11 -2.47 1.50 -25.98
C GLU A 11 -2.57 2.52 -24.84
N MET A 12 -2.66 3.82 -25.17
CA MET A 12 -2.94 4.87 -24.19
C MET A 12 -4.40 4.89 -23.72
N GLY A 13 -5.30 4.08 -24.30
CA GLY A 13 -6.69 3.96 -23.87
C GLY A 13 -7.72 4.74 -24.70
N LEU A 14 -7.38 5.15 -25.94
CA LEU A 14 -8.38 5.62 -26.89
C LEU A 14 -9.02 4.42 -27.62
N SER A 15 -10.32 4.49 -27.83
CA SER A 15 -11.06 3.53 -28.65
C SER A 15 -10.73 3.68 -30.14
N GLU A 16 -11.02 2.65 -30.93
CA GLU A 16 -10.75 2.65 -32.36
C GLU A 16 -11.40 3.83 -33.11
N TYR A 17 -12.63 4.17 -32.73
CA TYR A 17 -13.35 5.30 -33.32
C TYR A 17 -12.77 6.66 -32.89
N GLU A 18 -12.34 6.80 -31.63
CA GLU A 18 -11.65 7.99 -31.15
C GLU A 18 -10.32 8.22 -31.89
N VAL A 19 -9.56 7.14 -32.11
CA VAL A 19 -8.32 7.19 -32.91
C VAL A 19 -8.61 7.60 -34.34
N ALA A 20 -9.64 7.03 -34.97
CA ALA A 20 -10.02 7.38 -36.35
C ALA A 20 -10.38 8.86 -36.50
N VAL A 21 -11.20 9.39 -35.58
CA VAL A 21 -11.66 10.79 -35.59
C VAL A 21 -10.52 11.76 -35.30
N TYR A 22 -9.69 11.50 -34.29
CA TYR A 22 -8.54 12.36 -33.99
C TYR A 22 -7.51 12.36 -35.13
N MET A 23 -7.24 11.20 -35.73
CA MET A 23 -6.36 11.11 -36.90
C MET A 23 -6.95 11.82 -38.12
N ALA A 24 -8.28 11.83 -38.30
CA ALA A 24 -8.93 12.60 -39.35
C ALA A 24 -8.71 14.10 -39.12
N LEU A 25 -8.96 14.60 -37.91
CA LEU A 25 -8.74 15.98 -37.52
C LEU A 25 -7.28 16.44 -37.67
N LEU A 26 -6.31 15.59 -37.33
CA LEU A 26 -4.88 15.89 -37.55
C LEU A 26 -4.53 16.08 -39.04
N ARG A 27 -5.28 15.43 -39.96
CA ARG A 27 -5.06 15.57 -41.41
C ARG A 27 -5.80 16.78 -41.98
N THR A 28 -7.03 17.02 -41.54
CA THR A 28 -7.93 18.00 -42.16
C THR A 28 -7.95 19.35 -41.45
N GLY A 29 -7.42 19.42 -40.22
CA GLY A 29 -7.47 20.60 -39.39
C GLY A 29 -8.89 20.87 -38.87
N THR A 30 -9.22 22.14 -38.67
CA THR A 30 -10.52 22.54 -38.13
C THR A 30 -11.65 22.30 -39.13
N ALA A 31 -12.59 21.42 -38.81
CA ALA A 31 -13.64 20.96 -39.72
C ALA A 31 -15.01 20.83 -39.02
N THR A 32 -16.08 20.67 -39.81
CA THR A 32 -17.43 20.38 -39.27
C THR A 32 -17.59 18.89 -38.97
N ALA A 33 -18.51 18.52 -38.09
CA ALA A 33 -18.79 17.11 -37.77
C ALA A 33 -19.12 16.26 -39.02
N GLY A 34 -19.81 16.82 -40.01
CA GLY A 34 -20.11 16.13 -41.27
C GLY A 34 -18.86 15.84 -42.11
N THR A 35 -17.94 16.81 -42.19
CA THR A 35 -16.64 16.62 -42.87
C THR A 35 -15.81 15.55 -42.15
N ILE A 36 -15.75 15.63 -40.82
CA ILE A 36 -15.00 14.67 -39.98
C ILE A 36 -15.58 13.26 -40.12
N ALA A 37 -16.91 13.12 -40.15
CA ALA A 37 -17.59 11.84 -40.34
C ALA A 37 -17.21 11.17 -41.66
N SER A 38 -17.18 11.95 -42.75
CA SER A 38 -16.75 11.46 -44.06
C SER A 38 -15.27 11.05 -44.06
N ASP A 39 -14.39 11.84 -43.44
CA ASP A 39 -12.94 11.59 -43.46
C ASP A 39 -12.48 10.50 -42.49
N ALA A 40 -13.25 10.26 -41.42
CA ALA A 40 -12.99 9.23 -40.43
C ALA A 40 -13.68 7.90 -40.75
N ASP A 41 -14.57 7.88 -41.76
CA ASP A 41 -15.45 6.74 -42.07
C ASP A 41 -16.28 6.29 -40.86
N VAL A 42 -16.88 7.27 -40.17
CA VAL A 42 -17.71 7.05 -38.97
C VAL A 42 -19.08 7.67 -39.19
N PRO A 43 -20.20 6.96 -38.89
CA PRO A 43 -21.53 7.51 -39.02
C PRO A 43 -21.68 8.84 -38.27
N GLN A 44 -22.22 9.86 -38.94
CA GLN A 44 -22.32 11.22 -38.41
C GLN A 44 -22.97 11.31 -37.01
N PRO A 45 -24.01 10.53 -36.64
CA PRO A 45 -24.55 10.55 -35.28
C PRO A 45 -23.51 10.16 -34.22
N ARG A 46 -22.64 9.19 -34.51
CA ARG A 46 -21.61 8.72 -33.56
C ARG A 46 -20.44 9.70 -33.42
N VAL A 47 -20.18 10.50 -34.46
CA VAL A 47 -19.05 11.44 -34.47
C VAL A 47 -19.21 12.52 -33.42
N TYR A 48 -20.42 12.98 -33.14
CA TYR A 48 -20.66 13.95 -32.08
C TYR A 48 -20.27 13.40 -30.69
N ASP A 49 -20.74 12.21 -30.33
CA ASP A 49 -20.39 11.56 -29.06
C ASP A 49 -18.87 11.33 -28.94
N ILE A 50 -18.21 10.97 -30.04
CA ILE A 50 -16.76 10.76 -30.07
C ILE A 50 -16.01 12.09 -29.90
N LEU A 51 -16.46 13.16 -30.55
CA LEU A 51 -15.85 14.48 -30.43
C LEU A 51 -15.98 15.04 -29.00
N GLU A 52 -17.11 14.83 -28.34
CA GLU A 52 -17.32 15.21 -26.94
C GLU A 52 -16.39 14.45 -25.98
N ARG A 53 -16.24 13.13 -26.18
CA ARG A 53 -15.27 12.32 -25.41
C ARG A 53 -13.84 12.75 -25.65
N LEU A 54 -13.47 13.02 -26.91
CA LEU A 54 -12.14 13.50 -27.26
C LEU A 54 -11.86 14.90 -26.71
N GLU A 55 -12.86 15.79 -26.67
CA GLU A 55 -12.76 17.10 -26.02
C GLU A 55 -12.51 16.93 -24.51
N THR A 56 -13.29 16.07 -23.85
CA THR A 56 -13.12 15.76 -22.42
C THR A 56 -11.73 15.18 -22.12
N LYS A 57 -11.20 14.33 -23.00
CA LYS A 57 -9.86 13.74 -22.91
C LYS A 57 -8.73 14.71 -23.32
N GLY A 58 -9.04 15.90 -23.85
CA GLY A 58 -8.04 16.90 -24.26
C GLY A 58 -7.43 16.73 -25.65
N PHE A 59 -8.08 15.97 -26.54
CA PHE A 59 -7.61 15.73 -27.90
C PHE A 59 -8.25 16.67 -28.94
N VAL A 60 -9.39 17.28 -28.62
CA VAL A 60 -10.17 18.10 -29.54
C VAL A 60 -10.56 19.42 -28.88
N MET A 61 -10.54 20.50 -29.66
CA MET A 61 -11.10 21.79 -29.27
C MET A 61 -12.34 22.09 -30.09
N VAL A 62 -13.35 22.63 -29.42
CA VAL A 62 -14.59 23.07 -30.05
C VAL A 62 -14.58 24.56 -30.28
N GLN A 63 -14.84 24.96 -31.52
CA GLN A 63 -15.15 26.34 -31.87
C GLN A 63 -16.67 26.49 -32.01
N GLN A 64 -17.26 27.22 -31.08
CA GLN A 64 -18.68 27.53 -31.06
C GLN A 64 -19.08 28.35 -32.30
N GLY A 65 -20.25 28.04 -32.90
CA GLY A 65 -20.73 28.69 -34.12
C GLY A 65 -21.87 27.93 -34.80
N ARG A 66 -22.35 28.47 -35.93
CA ARG A 66 -23.35 27.81 -36.80
C ARG A 66 -22.80 27.75 -38.24
N PRO A 67 -22.27 26.60 -38.70
CA PRO A 67 -22.13 25.33 -37.98
C PRO A 67 -20.96 25.33 -36.97
N GLN A 68 -21.06 24.48 -35.94
CA GLN A 68 -19.98 24.20 -34.98
C GLN A 68 -18.80 23.54 -35.69
N LYS A 69 -17.58 23.89 -35.26
CA LYS A 69 -16.35 23.34 -35.81
C LYS A 69 -15.49 22.72 -34.72
N PHE A 70 -14.70 21.73 -35.10
CA PHE A 70 -13.83 20.96 -34.23
C PHE A 70 -12.44 20.94 -34.81
N GLY A 71 -11.43 21.16 -33.99
CA GLY A 71 -10.02 21.13 -34.39
C GLY A 71 -9.21 20.20 -33.50
N PRO A 72 -8.11 19.62 -34.01
CA PRO A 72 -7.21 18.81 -33.19
C PRO A 72 -6.47 19.70 -32.19
N VAL A 73 -6.28 19.19 -30.97
CA VAL A 73 -5.21 19.68 -30.09
C VAL A 73 -3.88 19.15 -30.61
N GLU A 74 -2.82 19.97 -30.55
CA GLU A 74 -1.48 19.55 -30.96
C GLU A 74 -1.01 18.33 -30.14
N PRO A 75 -0.38 17.30 -30.74
CA PRO A 75 -0.13 16.03 -30.06
C PRO A 75 0.58 16.16 -28.71
N ARG A 76 1.62 17.00 -28.59
CA ARG A 76 2.32 17.18 -27.32
C ARG A 76 1.41 17.79 -26.25
N GLN A 77 0.55 18.74 -26.61
CA GLN A 77 -0.46 19.28 -25.71
C GLN A 77 -1.56 18.25 -25.37
N ALA A 78 -2.04 17.49 -26.36
CA ALA A 78 -3.08 16.49 -26.16
C ALA A 78 -2.62 15.40 -25.17
N ILE A 79 -1.36 14.94 -25.28
CA ILE A 79 -0.79 13.99 -24.31
C ILE A 79 -0.74 14.57 -22.90
N ARG A 80 -0.32 15.84 -22.72
CA ARG A 80 -0.31 16.48 -21.39
C ARG A 80 -1.71 16.52 -20.79
N GLN A 81 -2.69 16.98 -21.56
CA GLN A 81 -4.08 17.10 -21.11
C GLN A 81 -4.67 15.72 -20.78
N PHE A 82 -4.36 14.70 -21.58
CA PHE A 82 -4.81 13.34 -21.33
C PHE A 82 -4.18 12.73 -20.07
N CYS A 83 -2.88 12.95 -19.82
CA CYS A 83 -2.26 12.53 -18.56
C CYS A 83 -2.93 13.18 -17.33
N GLU A 84 -3.29 14.47 -17.43
CA GLU A 84 -4.01 15.15 -16.35
C GLU A 84 -5.44 14.63 -16.17
N PHE A 85 -6.15 14.35 -17.27
CA PHE A 85 -7.47 13.72 -17.25
C PHE A 85 -7.41 12.35 -16.56
N THR A 86 -6.50 11.48 -16.99
CA THR A 86 -6.33 10.13 -16.44
C THR A 86 -5.93 10.18 -14.96
N ARG A 87 -5.04 11.08 -14.55
CA ARG A 87 -4.70 11.27 -13.13
C ARG A 87 -5.92 11.63 -12.30
N ARG A 88 -6.73 12.58 -12.75
CA ARG A 88 -7.96 13.00 -12.06
C ARG A 88 -8.95 11.84 -11.91
N GLN A 89 -9.13 11.02 -12.95
CA GLN A 89 -9.99 9.84 -12.89
C GLN A 89 -9.49 8.81 -11.87
N HIS A 90 -8.19 8.52 -11.83
CA HIS A 90 -7.64 7.58 -10.85
C HIS A 90 -7.78 8.08 -9.40
N VAL A 91 -7.51 9.36 -9.14
CA VAL A 91 -7.70 9.93 -7.80
C VAL A 91 -9.15 9.80 -7.35
N SER A 92 -10.10 10.20 -8.20
CA SER A 92 -11.53 10.10 -7.89
C SER A 92 -11.99 8.65 -7.66
N HIS A 93 -11.45 7.70 -8.41
CA HIS A 93 -11.80 6.29 -8.24
C HIS A 93 -11.25 5.69 -6.94
N VAL A 94 -10.05 6.10 -6.52
CA VAL A 94 -9.50 5.70 -5.22
C VAL A 94 -10.35 6.26 -4.07
N GLU A 95 -10.75 7.54 -4.16
CA GLU A 95 -11.63 8.17 -3.17
C GLU A 95 -13.00 7.46 -3.08
N GLU A 96 -13.57 7.05 -4.22
CA GLU A 96 -14.80 6.26 -4.26
C GLU A 96 -14.64 4.89 -3.58
N ILE A 97 -13.55 4.16 -3.87
CA ILE A 97 -13.25 2.89 -3.23
C ILE A 97 -13.09 3.06 -1.72
N GLN A 98 -12.41 4.11 -1.26
CA GLN A 98 -12.24 4.38 0.17
C GLN A 98 -13.59 4.62 0.85
N SER A 99 -14.44 5.47 0.26
CA SER A 99 -15.78 5.73 0.80
C SER A 99 -16.64 4.46 0.88
N LEU A 100 -16.59 3.61 -0.14
CA LEU A 100 -17.29 2.32 -0.15
C LEU A 100 -16.69 1.36 0.90
N GLY A 101 -15.38 1.35 1.08
CA GLY A 101 -14.69 0.58 2.10
C GLY A 101 -15.11 0.98 3.52
N ASP A 102 -15.20 2.29 3.79
CA ASP A 102 -15.65 2.81 5.07
C ASP A 102 -17.13 2.49 5.35
N GLU A 103 -17.98 2.48 4.32
CA GLU A 103 -19.37 2.02 4.44
C GLU A 103 -19.46 0.52 4.69
N PHE A 104 -18.70 -0.28 3.94
CA PHE A 104 -18.60 -1.71 4.13
C PHE A 104 -18.15 -2.04 5.56
N ILE A 105 -17.07 -1.44 6.07
CA ILE A 105 -16.58 -1.68 7.43
C ILE A 105 -17.65 -1.34 8.47
N ARG A 106 -18.38 -0.22 8.29
CA ARG A 106 -19.47 0.18 9.21
C ARG A 106 -20.64 -0.80 9.19
N GLU A 107 -21.01 -1.34 8.02
CA GLU A 107 -22.04 -2.37 7.92
C GLU A 107 -21.56 -3.73 8.42
N PHE A 108 -20.26 -3.99 8.31
CA PHE A 108 -19.66 -5.29 8.56
C PHE A 108 -19.41 -5.60 10.05
N ASP A 109 -19.80 -4.75 11.00
CA ASP A 109 -19.60 -5.03 12.42
C ASP A 109 -20.86 -4.84 13.28
N ARG A 110 -21.51 -5.98 13.64
CA ARG A 110 -22.24 -6.15 14.92
C ARG A 110 -22.77 -7.55 15.26
N SER A 111 -22.79 -8.53 14.36
CA SER A 111 -23.37 -9.84 14.72
C SER A 111 -22.82 -11.08 14.00
N THR A 112 -22.04 -10.93 12.93
CA THR A 112 -21.76 -12.06 12.04
C THR A 112 -20.49 -12.83 12.38
N TRP A 113 -19.57 -12.23 13.15
CA TRP A 113 -18.28 -12.86 13.48
C TRP A 113 -18.08 -13.18 14.96
N ARG A 114 -18.99 -12.73 15.82
CA ARG A 114 -18.95 -12.99 17.27
C ARG A 114 -19.80 -14.20 17.63
N ASP A 115 -19.48 -15.40 17.11
CA ASP A 115 -19.99 -16.65 17.71
C ASP A 115 -19.35 -17.97 17.23
N SER A 116 -18.03 -18.03 16.93
CA SER A 116 -17.44 -19.36 16.65
C SER A 116 -16.05 -19.69 17.25
N TYR A 117 -15.21 -18.75 17.70
CA TYR A 117 -13.91 -19.09 18.34
C TYR A 117 -13.44 -18.03 19.35
N ALA A 118 -14.26 -17.71 20.35
CA ALA A 118 -14.05 -16.56 21.25
C ALA A 118 -12.89 -16.64 22.28
N ASP A 119 -11.81 -17.40 22.05
CA ASP A 119 -10.63 -17.35 22.94
C ASP A 119 -9.26 -17.48 22.24
N VAL A 120 -9.23 -17.91 20.97
CA VAL A 120 -7.99 -17.99 20.17
C VAL A 120 -8.35 -17.74 18.70
N ASP A 121 -7.87 -16.62 18.15
CA ASP A 121 -7.89 -16.37 16.72
C ASP A 121 -6.48 -16.59 16.16
N ILE A 122 -6.24 -17.75 15.52
CA ILE A 122 -5.01 -17.96 14.73
C ILE A 122 -5.22 -17.19 13.43
N ASN A 123 -4.86 -15.91 13.47
CA ASN A 123 -5.29 -14.98 12.45
C ASN A 123 -4.69 -15.35 11.07
N TRP A 124 -3.37 -15.55 10.92
CA TRP A 124 -2.77 -15.94 9.62
C TRP A 124 -1.39 -16.61 9.73
N SER A 125 -1.05 -17.44 8.74
CA SER A 125 0.34 -17.81 8.44
C SER A 125 0.83 -17.00 7.24
N HIS A 126 1.89 -16.22 7.44
CA HIS A 126 2.46 -15.35 6.41
C HIS A 126 3.69 -16.05 5.79
N PRO A 127 3.60 -16.56 4.55
CA PRO A 127 4.69 -17.32 3.93
C PRO A 127 5.85 -16.45 3.43
N ASP A 128 5.69 -15.13 3.42
CA ASP A 128 6.66 -14.15 2.92
C ASP A 128 7.03 -13.15 4.02
N ARG A 129 8.33 -12.83 4.10
CA ARG A 129 8.92 -11.81 4.97
C ARG A 129 8.22 -10.45 4.89
N HIS A 130 7.87 -9.94 3.71
CA HIS A 130 7.27 -8.62 3.54
C HIS A 130 5.93 -8.54 4.28
N ARG A 131 5.08 -9.56 4.13
CA ARG A 131 3.81 -9.62 4.85
C ARG A 131 3.96 -9.67 6.36
N VAL A 132 5.02 -10.33 6.84
CA VAL A 132 5.34 -10.33 8.29
C VAL A 132 5.70 -8.92 8.75
N LEU A 133 6.52 -8.20 7.98
CA LEU A 133 6.89 -6.81 8.30
C LEU A 133 5.68 -5.88 8.23
N ASP A 134 4.84 -5.98 7.20
CA ASP A 134 3.60 -5.19 7.09
C ASP A 134 2.67 -5.43 8.29
N GLN A 135 2.53 -6.68 8.72
CA GLN A 135 1.75 -7.02 9.92
C GLN A 135 2.37 -6.42 11.18
N MET A 136 3.71 -6.41 11.31
CA MET A 136 4.39 -5.75 12.42
C MET A 136 4.17 -4.23 12.40
N GLU A 137 4.17 -3.60 11.23
CA GLU A 137 3.89 -2.18 11.10
C GLU A 137 2.47 -1.83 11.58
N GLY A 138 1.47 -2.58 11.13
CA GLY A 138 0.08 -2.38 11.56
C GLY A 138 -0.08 -2.59 13.07
N LEU A 139 0.49 -3.66 13.62
CA LEU A 139 0.45 -3.93 15.07
C LEU A 139 1.16 -2.85 15.88
N ALA A 140 2.28 -2.32 15.39
CA ALA A 140 3.01 -1.23 16.05
C ALA A 140 2.25 0.10 15.98
N ALA A 141 1.59 0.39 14.85
CA ALA A 141 0.79 1.60 14.68
C ALA A 141 -0.43 1.64 15.63
N ASP A 142 -1.01 0.48 15.93
CA ASP A 142 -2.14 0.35 16.86
C ASP A 142 -1.71 0.22 18.33
N ALA A 143 -0.41 0.09 18.61
CA ALA A 143 0.10 -0.19 19.94
C ALA A 143 -0.02 1.04 20.86
N SER A 144 -0.52 0.83 22.07
CA SER A 144 -0.89 1.92 22.99
C SER A 144 -0.42 1.73 24.43
N SER A 145 0.00 0.52 24.81
CA SER A 145 0.33 0.18 26.20
C SER A 145 1.68 -0.52 26.34
N GLU A 146 1.93 -1.59 25.60
CA GLU A 146 3.16 -2.38 25.75
C GLU A 146 3.52 -3.09 24.45
N VAL A 147 4.81 -3.07 24.13
CA VAL A 147 5.39 -3.85 23.03
C VAL A 147 6.62 -4.60 23.51
N LEU A 148 6.58 -5.93 23.47
CA LEU A 148 7.70 -6.78 23.87
C LEU A 148 8.27 -7.52 22.66
N LEU A 149 9.60 -7.48 22.51
CA LEU A 149 10.30 -8.13 21.41
C LEU A 149 11.32 -9.13 21.94
N VAL A 150 11.21 -10.41 21.56
CA VAL A 150 12.27 -11.41 21.72
C VAL A 150 12.75 -11.83 20.35
N THR A 151 13.97 -11.43 19.97
CA THR A 151 14.42 -11.61 18.59
C THR A 151 15.93 -11.75 18.41
N THR A 152 16.36 -11.93 17.16
CA THR A 152 17.77 -12.04 16.77
C THR A 152 18.27 -10.73 16.15
N PRO A 153 19.59 -10.45 16.10
CA PRO A 153 20.15 -9.22 15.56
C PRO A 153 19.68 -8.93 14.15
N THR A 154 19.77 -9.91 13.24
CA THR A 154 19.32 -9.75 11.85
C THR A 154 17.83 -9.38 11.75
N SER A 155 16.99 -9.96 12.60
CA SER A 155 15.55 -9.64 12.63
C SER A 155 15.30 -8.28 13.27
N PHE A 156 16.01 -7.95 14.33
CA PHE A 156 15.92 -6.67 15.02
C PHE A 156 16.31 -5.52 14.10
N GLU A 157 17.40 -5.64 13.34
CA GLU A 157 17.80 -4.63 12.35
C GLU A 157 16.68 -4.35 11.35
N ARG A 158 15.92 -5.38 10.94
CA ARG A 158 14.79 -5.19 10.02
C ARG A 158 13.65 -4.44 10.69
N VAL A 159 13.29 -4.80 11.92
CA VAL A 159 12.24 -4.10 12.68
C VAL A 159 12.60 -2.63 12.82
N VAL A 160 13.82 -2.31 13.25
CA VAL A 160 14.27 -0.92 13.40
C VAL A 160 14.26 -0.18 12.06
N ASN A 161 14.78 -0.80 10.99
CA ASN A 161 14.87 -0.12 9.70
C ASN A 161 13.51 0.16 9.05
N HIS A 162 12.47 -0.63 9.36
CA HIS A 162 11.16 -0.50 8.71
C HIS A 162 10.08 0.13 9.61
N HIS A 163 10.17 -0.04 10.93
CA HIS A 163 9.03 0.23 11.83
C HIS A 163 9.38 1.14 13.02
N VAL A 164 10.62 1.62 13.13
CA VAL A 164 11.02 2.44 14.29
C VAL A 164 10.24 3.74 14.39
N GLU A 165 9.81 4.35 13.29
CA GLU A 165 8.97 5.57 13.32
C GLU A 165 7.61 5.28 13.97
N ARG A 166 6.98 4.13 13.65
CA ARG A 166 5.72 3.71 14.29
C ARG A 166 5.90 3.34 15.76
N LEU A 167 7.02 2.71 16.10
CA LEU A 167 7.35 2.43 17.49
C LEU A 167 7.64 3.72 18.27
N ASP A 168 8.23 4.73 17.63
CA ASP A 168 8.45 6.06 18.22
C ASP A 168 7.13 6.81 18.46
N ASP A 169 6.21 6.75 17.50
CA ASP A 169 4.83 7.26 17.65
C ASP A 169 4.14 6.61 18.86
N ALA A 170 4.21 5.27 18.96
CA ALA A 170 3.61 4.51 20.06
C ALA A 170 4.27 4.83 21.42
N ALA A 171 5.61 4.90 21.47
CA ALA A 171 6.34 5.28 22.67
C ALA A 171 6.00 6.71 23.12
N SER A 172 5.89 7.65 22.16
CA SER A 172 5.47 9.03 22.39
C SER A 172 4.03 9.13 22.90
N ALA A 173 3.16 8.19 22.50
CA ALA A 173 1.81 8.06 23.01
C ALA A 173 1.73 7.38 24.40
N GLY A 174 2.85 6.86 24.92
CA GLY A 174 2.98 6.30 26.26
C GLY A 174 3.15 4.78 26.34
N ALA A 175 3.29 4.08 25.21
CA ALA A 175 3.53 2.64 25.20
C ALA A 175 4.93 2.31 25.75
N ASP A 176 5.03 1.27 26.59
CA ASP A 176 6.31 0.75 27.05
C ASP A 176 6.89 -0.25 26.04
N ILE A 177 8.04 0.08 25.45
CA ILE A 177 8.69 -0.77 24.43
C ILE A 177 9.98 -1.36 24.99
N ARG A 178 10.05 -2.69 25.02
CA ARG A 178 11.19 -3.46 25.55
C ARG A 178 11.61 -4.56 24.58
N ALA A 179 12.90 -4.68 24.33
CA ALA A 179 13.44 -5.70 23.43
C ALA A 179 14.61 -6.49 24.06
N VAL A 180 14.49 -7.82 24.01
CA VAL A 180 15.58 -8.77 24.27
C VAL A 180 16.09 -9.27 22.93
N VAL A 181 17.37 -9.01 22.65
CA VAL A 181 18.03 -9.40 21.39
C VAL A 181 19.17 -10.36 21.71
N SER A 182 19.30 -11.46 20.96
CA SER A 182 20.43 -12.37 21.15
C SER A 182 21.72 -11.72 20.65
N SER A 183 22.85 -11.86 21.34
CA SER A 183 24.19 -11.39 20.90
C SER A 183 24.26 -9.91 20.51
N GLU A 184 24.65 -9.06 21.47
CA GLU A 184 24.93 -7.63 21.22
C GLU A 184 25.97 -7.41 20.11
N ARG A 185 26.97 -8.30 20.01
CA ARG A 185 28.12 -8.17 19.10
C ARG A 185 27.74 -8.18 17.63
N ASP A 186 26.63 -8.83 17.30
CA ASP A 186 26.17 -8.99 15.93
C ASP A 186 25.21 -7.86 15.50
N LEU A 187 24.91 -6.93 16.40
CA LEU A 187 24.02 -5.80 16.14
C LEU A 187 24.81 -4.54 15.81
N LYS A 188 24.56 -3.95 14.64
CA LYS A 188 25.27 -2.74 14.17
C LYS A 188 25.02 -1.52 15.08
N GLY A 189 26.07 -0.75 15.34
CA GLY A 189 26.03 0.48 16.17
C GLY A 189 24.89 1.45 15.83
N PRO A 190 24.70 1.87 14.56
CA PRO A 190 23.61 2.77 14.19
C PRO A 190 22.21 2.24 14.49
N VAL A 191 22.02 0.92 14.43
CA VAL A 191 20.74 0.29 14.77
C VAL A 191 20.52 0.32 16.28
N GLN A 192 21.58 0.11 17.06
CA GLN A 192 21.52 0.23 18.52
C GLN A 192 21.17 1.66 18.94
N GLU A 193 21.85 2.65 18.38
CA GLU A 193 21.64 4.07 18.68
C GLU A 193 20.19 4.46 18.42
N ARG A 194 19.68 4.19 17.21
CA ARG A 194 18.31 4.51 16.83
C ARG A 194 17.27 3.79 17.69
N ALA A 195 17.51 2.54 18.05
CA ALA A 195 16.60 1.81 18.91
C ALA A 195 16.59 2.31 20.36
N ARG A 196 17.73 2.77 20.91
CA ARG A 196 17.80 3.28 22.30
C ARG A 196 16.95 4.54 22.51
N GLU A 197 16.68 5.31 21.46
CA GLU A 197 15.82 6.49 21.53
C GLU A 197 14.34 6.12 21.77
N VAL A 198 13.93 4.94 21.28
CA VAL A 198 12.53 4.51 21.24
C VAL A 198 12.20 3.42 22.26
N MET A 199 13.16 2.55 22.58
CA MET A 199 12.91 1.35 23.39
C MET A 199 14.07 0.97 24.29
N ARG A 200 13.76 0.21 25.34
CA ARG A 200 14.77 -0.36 26.24
C ARG A 200 15.32 -1.66 25.66
N LEU A 201 16.64 -1.79 25.60
CA LEU A 201 17.34 -2.92 25.01
C LEU A 201 18.11 -3.73 26.05
N ARG A 202 17.98 -5.06 25.98
CA ARG A 202 18.83 -6.01 26.72
C ARG A 202 19.26 -7.18 25.83
N PHE A 203 20.32 -7.87 26.24
CA PHE A 203 20.95 -8.92 25.45
C PHE A 203 21.11 -10.25 26.21
N VAL A 204 20.83 -11.34 25.50
CA VAL A 204 21.08 -12.72 25.92
C VAL A 204 22.04 -13.40 24.95
N ASP A 205 22.62 -14.53 25.30
CA ASP A 205 23.56 -15.22 24.39
C ASP A 205 22.84 -15.86 23.20
N GLU A 206 21.67 -16.46 23.42
CA GLU A 206 20.98 -17.23 22.38
C GLU A 206 19.46 -17.11 22.48
N ILE A 207 18.80 -17.05 21.30
CA ILE A 207 17.34 -17.09 21.14
C ILE A 207 17.01 -18.05 20.00
N HIS A 208 16.23 -19.10 20.30
CA HIS A 208 15.77 -20.08 19.31
C HIS A 208 14.41 -19.72 18.70
N GLY A 209 13.51 -19.12 19.49
CA GLY A 209 12.17 -18.73 19.08
C GLY A 209 12.03 -17.21 19.15
N ARG A 210 11.43 -16.61 18.12
CA ARG A 210 11.20 -15.16 18.09
C ARG A 210 9.72 -14.90 18.24
N PHE A 211 9.38 -14.01 19.15
CA PHE A 211 8.02 -13.57 19.33
C PHE A 211 7.98 -12.07 19.62
N TYR A 212 6.88 -11.48 19.23
CA TYR A 212 6.57 -10.07 19.43
C TYR A 212 5.18 -10.01 20.02
N THR A 213 4.99 -9.22 21.07
CA THR A 213 3.67 -9.05 21.69
C THR A 213 3.29 -7.59 21.74
N TYR A 214 2.00 -7.32 21.60
CA TYR A 214 1.42 -5.98 21.59
C TYR A 214 0.16 -5.97 22.46
N ASP A 215 0.09 -4.99 23.37
CA ASP A 215 -1.12 -4.59 24.11
C ASP A 215 -1.90 -5.71 24.81
N GLY A 216 -1.20 -6.63 25.47
CA GLY A 216 -1.86 -7.61 26.35
C GLY A 216 -2.53 -8.80 25.66
N GLU A 217 -2.61 -8.82 24.34
CA GLU A 217 -3.36 -9.86 23.63
C GLU A 217 -2.78 -10.28 22.27
N ARG A 218 -2.09 -9.40 21.54
CA ARG A 218 -1.66 -9.69 20.17
C ARG A 218 -0.25 -10.26 20.17
N ILE A 219 -0.07 -11.33 19.41
CA ILE A 219 1.17 -12.11 19.41
C ILE A 219 1.55 -12.40 17.97
N LEU A 220 2.83 -12.23 17.66
CA LEU A 220 3.43 -12.62 16.40
C LEU A 220 4.64 -13.50 16.66
N PHE A 221 4.59 -14.75 16.23
CA PHE A 221 5.76 -15.63 16.17
C PHE A 221 6.44 -15.50 14.83
N THR A 222 7.78 -15.56 14.82
CA THR A 222 8.52 -15.73 13.58
C THR A 222 9.57 -16.81 13.72
N TYR A 223 9.71 -17.66 12.71
CA TYR A 223 10.75 -18.68 12.65
C TYR A 223 11.37 -18.73 11.26
N ARG A 224 12.60 -19.25 11.18
CA ARG A 224 13.32 -19.36 9.92
C ARG A 224 12.82 -20.61 9.21
N THR A 225 12.63 -20.52 7.90
CA THR A 225 12.29 -21.69 7.09
C THR A 225 13.23 -21.80 5.88
N PRO A 226 13.40 -22.98 5.26
CA PRO A 226 14.23 -23.15 4.07
C PRO A 226 13.65 -22.54 2.77
N ASN A 227 12.50 -21.85 2.82
CA ASN A 227 11.89 -21.20 1.66
C ASN A 227 12.74 -20.04 1.10
N THR A 228 12.43 -19.59 -0.11
CA THR A 228 13.15 -18.52 -0.82
C THR A 228 13.27 -17.22 -0.02
N ASP A 229 12.28 -16.91 0.82
CA ASP A 229 12.28 -15.70 1.66
C ASP A 229 12.82 -15.90 3.07
N GLY A 230 13.05 -17.15 3.47
CA GLY A 230 13.71 -17.56 4.71
C GLY A 230 12.88 -17.44 6.00
N PHE A 231 11.62 -17.01 5.95
CA PHE A 231 10.83 -16.67 7.15
C PHE A 231 9.34 -17.01 6.98
N VAL A 232 8.73 -17.46 8.08
CA VAL A 232 7.28 -17.54 8.23
C VAL A 232 6.91 -16.82 9.52
N GLY A 233 5.83 -16.03 9.46
CA GLY A 233 5.20 -15.42 10.63
C GLY A 233 3.85 -16.05 10.92
N VAL A 234 3.52 -16.21 12.19
CA VAL A 234 2.19 -16.63 12.65
C VAL A 234 1.69 -15.59 13.63
N SER A 235 0.61 -14.90 13.28
CA SER A 235 -0.04 -13.94 14.16
C SER A 235 -1.27 -14.54 14.81
N MET A 236 -1.53 -14.17 16.05
CA MET A 236 -2.74 -14.55 16.77
C MET A 236 -3.13 -13.51 17.82
N THR A 237 -4.39 -13.53 18.22
CA THR A 237 -4.89 -12.76 19.36
C THR A 237 -5.29 -13.74 20.46
N SER A 238 -4.60 -13.69 21.60
CA SER A 238 -4.86 -14.51 22.78
C SER A 238 -4.26 -13.88 24.04
N PRO A 239 -5.09 -13.33 24.96
CA PRO A 239 -4.61 -12.80 26.24
C PRO A 239 -3.92 -13.86 27.12
N HIS A 240 -4.37 -15.12 27.04
CA HIS A 240 -3.81 -16.22 27.82
C HIS A 240 -2.38 -16.58 27.38
N LEU A 241 -2.17 -16.68 26.06
CA LEU A 241 -0.82 -16.94 25.55
C LEU A 241 0.07 -15.72 25.75
N TYR A 242 -0.47 -14.50 25.64
CA TYR A 242 0.27 -13.28 25.93
C TYR A 242 0.82 -13.31 27.35
N ALA A 243 -0.02 -13.58 28.35
CA ALA A 243 0.42 -13.62 29.76
C ALA A 243 1.55 -14.64 29.98
N THR A 244 1.50 -15.78 29.30
CA THR A 244 2.56 -16.80 29.35
C THR A 244 3.85 -16.27 28.72
N LEU A 245 3.78 -15.68 27.53
CA LEU A 245 4.93 -15.13 26.82
C LEU A 245 5.54 -13.91 27.51
N SER A 246 4.71 -13.07 28.12
CA SER A 246 5.13 -11.93 28.94
C SER A 246 5.91 -12.41 30.17
N THR A 247 5.44 -13.48 30.84
CA THR A 247 6.20 -14.10 31.93
C THR A 247 7.55 -14.65 31.44
N MET A 248 7.58 -15.31 30.29
CA MET A 248 8.84 -15.78 29.68
C MET A 248 9.76 -14.62 29.29
N PHE A 249 9.19 -13.53 28.77
CA PHE A 249 9.91 -12.30 28.44
C PHE A 249 10.57 -11.73 29.69
N ASP A 250 9.85 -11.59 30.80
CA ASP A 250 10.39 -11.02 32.04
C ASP A 250 11.53 -11.87 32.60
N MET A 251 11.43 -13.22 32.54
CA MET A 251 12.54 -14.10 32.91
C MET A 251 13.79 -13.89 32.04
N LEU A 252 13.60 -13.75 30.73
CA LEU A 252 14.70 -13.43 29.81
C LEU A 252 15.25 -12.04 30.09
N TRP A 253 14.38 -11.05 30.32
CA TRP A 253 14.74 -9.67 30.58
C TRP A 253 15.60 -9.55 31.84
N ASP A 254 15.21 -10.21 32.93
CA ASP A 254 15.91 -10.17 34.22
C ASP A 254 17.28 -10.86 34.18
N SER A 255 17.41 -11.90 33.36
CA SER A 255 18.71 -12.57 33.12
C SER A 255 19.56 -11.89 32.05
N ALA A 256 18.97 -11.01 31.23
CA ALA A 256 19.65 -10.33 30.13
C ALA A 256 20.57 -9.21 30.62
N ARG A 257 21.68 -9.04 29.91
CA ARG A 257 22.63 -7.96 30.15
C ARG A 257 22.08 -6.66 29.58
N PRO A 258 22.16 -5.54 30.32
CA PRO A 258 21.86 -4.24 29.75
C PRO A 258 22.89 -3.91 28.68
N LEU A 259 22.47 -3.07 27.75
CA LEU A 259 23.35 -2.54 26.73
C LEU A 259 24.47 -1.71 27.38
N VAL A 260 25.74 -2.02 27.08
CA VAL A 260 26.87 -1.29 27.66
C VAL A 260 26.96 0.09 26.97
N ALA A 261 27.19 1.13 27.80
CA ALA A 261 27.33 2.51 27.35
C ALA A 261 28.57 2.70 26.47
#